data_AF-A0A3C1JRV5-F1
#
_entry.id   AF-A0A3C1JRV5-F1
#
_cell.length_a   1.000
_cell.length_b   1.000
_cell.length_c   1.000
_cell.angle_alpha   90.00
_cell.angle_beta   90.00
_cell.angle_gamma   90.00
#
_symmetry.space_group_name_H-M   'P 1'
#
loop_
_entity.id
_entity.type
_entity.pdbx_description
1 polymer ?
#
loop_
_entity_poly.entity_id
_entity_poly.type
_entity_poly.pdbx_seq_one_letter_code
_entity_poly.pdbx_strand_id
1 'polypeptide(L)'
;MTSPENTLLTPARMPAGKVTELIDGDVHNVVPDTHALFPYLSDHWREHISNTLFKGAPETSYPRWAPTTERPGSELPDWRQAASDLSVIKRDVLDAEGLSFAVLCCTYAIDSLHNPDAAIAMARAVNDWQIAEWLDKDERLRATIVVPTQLPAEAAREIDRVGDHPGFVQVGM
;
A
#
# COMPACT_ATOMS: atom_id res chain seq x y z
N MET A 1 -32.13 25.67 -14.29
CA MET A 1 -31.58 24.95 -13.13
C MET A 1 -30.18 24.50 -13.52
N THR A 2 -29.20 25.35 -13.25
CA THR A 2 -27.78 25.18 -13.63
C THR A 2 -27.07 24.42 -12.52
N SER A 3 -26.42 23.30 -12.86
CA SER A 3 -25.57 22.53 -11.95
C SER A 3 -24.44 23.40 -11.39
N PRO A 4 -24.03 23.21 -10.12
CA PRO A 4 -22.83 23.86 -9.61
C PRO A 4 -21.60 23.22 -10.25
N GLU A 5 -20.75 24.07 -10.83
CA GLU A 5 -19.43 23.72 -11.32
C GLU A 5 -18.60 23.15 -10.17
N ASN A 6 -18.16 21.90 -10.32
CA ASN A 6 -17.25 21.27 -9.39
C ASN A 6 -15.85 21.86 -9.62
N THR A 7 -15.58 22.99 -8.99
CA THR A 7 -14.23 23.58 -8.94
C THR A 7 -13.35 22.66 -8.12
N LEU A 8 -12.72 21.67 -8.78
CA LEU A 8 -11.54 21.02 -8.24
C LEU A 8 -10.55 22.15 -7.92
N LEU A 9 -10.24 22.31 -6.64
CA LEU A 9 -9.22 23.24 -6.16
C LEU A 9 -7.93 22.96 -6.94
N THR A 10 -7.57 23.86 -7.84
CA THR A 10 -6.22 23.89 -8.39
C THR A 10 -5.30 24.12 -7.20
N PRO A 11 -4.33 23.25 -6.90
CA PRO A 11 -3.48 23.43 -5.74
C PRO A 11 -2.82 24.81 -5.84
N ALA A 12 -3.02 25.62 -4.80
CA ALA A 12 -2.44 26.95 -4.74
C ALA A 12 -0.93 26.81 -4.83
N ARG A 13 -0.32 27.41 -5.86
CA ARG A 13 1.13 27.41 -6.02
C ARG A 13 1.73 28.10 -4.80
N MET A 14 2.38 27.30 -3.95
CA MET A 14 3.03 27.74 -2.74
C MET A 14 3.99 28.92 -3.03
N PRO A 15 4.05 29.93 -2.15
CA PRO A 15 4.96 31.05 -2.32
C PRO A 15 6.41 30.55 -2.43
N ALA A 16 7.21 31.23 -3.26
CA ALA A 16 8.61 30.89 -3.54
C ALA A 16 9.53 31.13 -2.33
N GLY A 17 9.33 30.39 -1.25
CA GLY A 17 10.38 30.01 -0.32
C GLY A 17 11.06 28.73 -0.85
N LYS A 18 12.33 28.51 -0.52
CA LYS A 18 13.06 27.28 -0.90
C LYS A 18 12.43 26.09 -0.16
N VAL A 19 11.39 25.49 -0.73
CA VAL A 19 10.99 24.12 -0.40
C VAL A 19 12.17 23.26 -0.84
N THR A 20 12.91 22.71 0.11
CA THR A 20 14.08 21.88 -0.21
C THR A 20 13.64 20.50 -0.70
N GLU A 21 12.56 19.94 -0.14
CA GLU A 21 11.97 18.66 -0.52
C GLU A 21 10.45 18.65 -0.20
N LEU A 22 9.64 18.02 -1.05
CA LEU A 22 8.20 17.83 -0.84
C LEU A 22 7.93 16.34 -0.59
N ILE A 23 7.26 16.02 0.51
CA ILE A 23 7.00 14.64 0.95
C ILE A 23 5.49 14.43 1.10
N ASP A 24 4.96 13.40 0.46
CA ASP A 24 3.62 12.89 0.74
C ASP A 24 3.70 11.78 1.80
N GLY A 25 3.00 11.96 2.91
CA GLY A 25 3.04 11.07 4.07
C GLY A 25 2.05 9.92 4.02
N ASP A 26 1.12 9.91 3.05
CA ASP A 26 0.05 8.91 3.00
C ASP A 26 -0.37 8.58 1.56
N VAL A 27 0.39 7.69 0.92
CA VAL A 27 0.09 7.19 -0.43
C VAL A 27 -0.26 5.72 -0.35
N HIS A 28 -1.47 5.36 -0.76
CA HIS A 28 -1.86 3.95 -0.73
C HIS A 28 -1.21 3.13 -1.84
N ASN A 29 -0.68 1.96 -1.49
CA ASN A 29 -0.43 0.86 -2.41
C ASN A 29 -1.29 -0.35 -2.04
N VAL A 30 -1.70 -1.10 -3.06
CA VAL A 30 -2.68 -2.18 -2.90
C VAL A 30 -2.10 -3.48 -3.42
N VAL A 31 -2.20 -4.55 -2.63
CA VAL A 31 -1.92 -5.91 -3.12
C VAL A 31 -3.01 -6.27 -4.15
N PRO A 32 -2.67 -6.49 -5.44
CA PRO A 32 -3.67 -6.66 -6.49
C PRO A 32 -4.58 -7.87 -6.27
N ASP A 33 -3.98 -8.98 -5.83
CA ASP A 33 -4.66 -10.17 -5.35
C ASP A 33 -3.68 -11.03 -4.54
N THR A 34 -4.20 -12.02 -3.81
CA THR A 34 -3.41 -12.84 -2.89
C THR A 34 -2.31 -13.66 -3.57
N HIS A 35 -2.41 -13.98 -4.87
CA HIS A 35 -1.33 -14.67 -5.59
C HIS A 35 -0.10 -13.79 -5.79
N ALA A 36 -0.23 -12.45 -5.76
CA ALA A 36 0.93 -11.57 -5.77
C ALA A 36 1.84 -11.78 -4.56
N LEU A 37 1.31 -12.35 -3.47
CA LEU A 37 2.07 -12.66 -2.26
C LEU A 37 2.71 -14.07 -2.29
N PHE A 38 2.38 -14.92 -3.27
CA PHE A 38 2.88 -16.30 -3.33
C PHE A 38 4.42 -16.41 -3.33
N PRO A 39 5.18 -15.56 -4.03
CA PRO A 39 6.64 -15.61 -3.98
C PRO A 39 7.22 -15.41 -2.57
N TYR A 40 6.48 -14.77 -1.67
CA TYR A 40 6.89 -14.40 -0.32
C TYR A 40 6.22 -15.28 0.77
N LEU A 41 5.45 -16.28 0.35
CA LEU A 41 4.75 -17.21 1.24
C LEU A 41 5.41 -18.59 1.24
N SER A 42 5.41 -19.24 2.40
CA SER A 42 5.86 -20.64 2.51
C SER A 42 4.97 -21.58 1.69
N ASP A 43 5.47 -22.77 1.37
CA ASP A 43 4.69 -23.79 0.65
C ASP A 43 3.37 -24.10 1.36
N HIS A 44 3.39 -24.16 2.70
CA HIS A 44 2.19 -24.36 3.51
C HIS A 44 1.09 -23.33 3.22
N TRP A 45 1.43 -22.04 3.21
CA TRP A 45 0.44 -20.99 2.98
C TRP A 45 -0.03 -20.93 1.53
N ARG A 46 0.88 -21.16 0.58
CA ARG A 46 0.50 -21.30 -0.84
C ARG A 46 -0.49 -22.45 -1.03
N GLU A 47 -0.21 -23.61 -0.45
CA GLU A 47 -1.12 -24.77 -0.50
C GLU A 47 -2.46 -24.50 0.19
N HIS A 48 -2.45 -23.88 1.38
CA HIS A 48 -3.66 -23.54 2.12
C HIS A 48 -4.55 -22.57 1.34
N ILE A 49 -3.97 -21.52 0.74
CA ILE A 49 -4.70 -20.56 -0.08
C ILE A 49 -5.25 -21.23 -1.34
N SER A 50 -4.48 -22.08 -2.01
CA SER A 50 -4.95 -22.74 -3.24
C SER A 50 -6.06 -23.76 -3.00
N ASN A 51 -6.02 -24.50 -1.88
CA ASN A 51 -6.88 -25.66 -1.66
C ASN A 51 -8.05 -25.41 -0.69
N THR A 52 -8.18 -24.21 -0.13
CA THR A 52 -9.29 -23.85 0.76
C THR A 52 -10.02 -22.60 0.30
N LEU A 53 -11.04 -22.19 1.06
CA LEU A 53 -11.75 -20.93 0.86
C LEU A 53 -11.00 -19.72 1.43
N PHE A 54 -9.88 -19.92 2.15
CA PHE A 54 -9.05 -18.84 2.64
C PHE A 54 -8.33 -18.16 1.46
N LYS A 55 -8.55 -16.85 1.27
CA LYS A 55 -7.96 -16.06 0.19
C LYS A 55 -7.26 -14.80 0.71
N GLY A 56 -6.74 -14.81 1.94
CA GLY A 56 -6.13 -13.64 2.58
C GLY A 56 -7.14 -12.78 3.35
N ALA A 57 -6.77 -11.52 3.60
CA ALA A 57 -7.60 -10.55 4.32
C ALA A 57 -8.94 -10.32 3.61
N PRO A 58 -10.09 -10.58 4.27
CA PRO A 58 -11.41 -10.49 3.63
C PRO A 58 -11.98 -9.06 3.55
N GLU A 59 -11.50 -8.12 4.36
CA GLU A 59 -12.06 -6.77 4.43
C GLU A 59 -11.31 -5.77 3.52
N THR A 60 -11.99 -4.67 3.19
CA THR A 60 -11.40 -3.52 2.50
C THR A 60 -12.03 -2.22 2.98
N SER A 61 -11.18 -1.24 3.29
CA SER A 61 -11.62 0.14 3.59
C SER A 61 -11.98 0.93 2.34
N TYR A 62 -11.61 0.44 1.16
CA TYR A 62 -11.79 1.10 -0.13
C TYR A 62 -12.58 0.19 -1.08
N PRO A 63 -13.93 0.18 -0.97
CA PRO A 63 -14.77 -0.65 -1.81
C PRO A 63 -14.59 -0.28 -3.29
N ARG A 64 -14.44 -1.31 -4.13
CA ARG A 64 -14.36 -1.15 -5.57
C ARG A 64 -15.56 -0.33 -6.07
N TRP A 65 -15.29 0.66 -6.94
CA TRP A 65 -16.26 1.60 -7.53
C TRP A 65 -16.78 2.71 -6.63
N ALA A 66 -16.41 2.76 -5.35
CA ALA A 66 -16.69 3.96 -4.56
C ALA A 66 -15.86 5.14 -5.13
N PRO A 67 -16.44 6.35 -5.28
CA PRO A 67 -15.72 7.52 -5.78
C PRO A 67 -14.51 7.93 -4.94
N THR A 68 -14.42 7.43 -3.71
CA THR A 68 -13.33 7.69 -2.75
C THR A 68 -12.19 6.68 -2.83
N THR A 69 -12.32 5.62 -3.63
CA THR A 69 -11.36 4.50 -3.69
C THR A 69 -10.16 4.81 -4.57
N GLU A 70 -10.42 5.39 -5.74
CA GLU A 70 -9.38 5.70 -6.73
C GLU A 70 -9.61 7.06 -7.33
N ARG A 71 -8.49 7.74 -7.62
CA ARG A 71 -8.51 9.00 -8.34
C ARG A 71 -9.05 8.76 -9.76
N PRO A 72 -10.05 9.53 -10.23
CA PRO A 72 -10.53 9.43 -11.61
C PRO A 72 -9.39 9.64 -12.61
N GLY A 73 -9.32 8.80 -13.65
CA GLY A 73 -8.25 8.84 -14.66
C GLY A 73 -7.01 8.00 -14.31
N SER A 74 -6.98 7.34 -13.16
CA SER A 74 -5.90 6.45 -12.73
C SER A 74 -6.16 4.97 -13.06
N GLU A 75 -7.19 4.66 -13.84
CA GLU A 75 -7.64 3.30 -14.08
C GLU A 75 -6.61 2.47 -14.87
N LEU A 76 -6.46 1.19 -14.51
CA LEU A 76 -5.63 0.23 -15.24
C LEU A 76 -6.44 -0.49 -16.34
N PRO A 77 -5.82 -0.83 -17.50
CA PRO A 77 -6.52 -1.52 -18.60
C PRO A 77 -7.08 -2.90 -18.24
N ASP A 78 -6.47 -3.56 -17.25
CA ASP A 78 -6.84 -4.89 -16.76
C ASP A 78 -7.83 -4.85 -15.59
N TRP A 79 -8.36 -3.67 -15.25
CA TRP A 79 -9.33 -3.44 -14.17
C TRP A 79 -8.82 -3.79 -12.77
N ARG A 80 -7.50 -4.00 -12.58
CA ARG A 80 -6.92 -4.01 -11.25
C ARG A 80 -7.02 -2.62 -10.62
N GLN A 81 -6.88 -2.58 -9.29
CA GLN A 81 -6.90 -1.31 -8.60
C GLN A 81 -5.68 -0.46 -9.00
N ALA A 82 -5.90 0.83 -9.26
CA ALA A 82 -4.90 1.77 -9.76
C ALA A 82 -3.59 1.71 -8.96
N ALA A 83 -3.72 1.76 -7.63
CA ALA A 83 -2.64 1.73 -6.65
C ALA A 83 -1.96 0.35 -6.49
N SER A 84 -2.26 -0.62 -7.34
CA SER A 84 -1.55 -1.92 -7.38
C SER A 84 -0.42 -1.97 -8.41
N ASP A 85 -0.17 -0.87 -9.11
CA ASP A 85 0.87 -0.78 -10.15
C ASP A 85 1.76 0.44 -9.93
N LEU A 86 3.08 0.19 -9.86
CA LEU A 86 4.08 1.23 -9.63
C LEU A 86 4.03 2.34 -10.69
N SER A 87 3.69 2.01 -11.95
CA SER A 87 3.63 3.01 -13.02
C SER A 87 2.55 4.07 -12.77
N VAL A 88 1.47 3.70 -12.09
CA VAL A 88 0.39 4.63 -11.72
C VAL A 88 0.85 5.56 -10.60
N ILE A 89 1.44 5.03 -9.53
CA ILE A 89 1.96 5.86 -8.43
C ILE A 89 3.06 6.80 -8.93
N LYS A 90 3.95 6.34 -9.81
CA LYS A 90 4.95 7.20 -10.45
C LYS A 90 4.29 8.37 -11.19
N ARG A 91 3.38 8.06 -12.12
CA ARG A 91 2.75 9.06 -12.98
C ARG A 91 1.87 10.04 -12.21
N ASP A 92 0.98 9.52 -11.35
CA ASP A 92 -0.12 10.29 -10.78
C ASP A 92 0.22 10.93 -9.44
N VAL A 93 1.26 10.44 -8.75
CA VAL A 93 1.65 10.94 -7.43
C VAL A 93 3.04 11.55 -7.47
N LEU A 94 4.07 10.76 -7.78
CA LEU A 94 5.46 11.22 -7.71
C LEU A 94 5.75 12.32 -8.74
N ASP A 95 5.42 12.08 -10.01
CA ASP A 95 5.80 12.95 -11.12
C ASP A 95 4.82 14.12 -11.29
N ALA A 96 3.52 13.89 -11.07
CA ALA A 96 2.49 14.93 -11.19
C ALA A 96 2.64 16.05 -10.14
N GLU A 97 2.98 15.67 -8.90
CA GLU A 97 3.10 16.61 -7.78
C GLU A 97 4.56 17.03 -7.53
N GLY A 98 5.52 16.49 -8.30
CA GLY A 98 6.95 16.80 -8.16
C GLY A 98 7.51 16.42 -6.79
N LEU A 99 7.04 15.30 -6.23
CA LEU A 99 7.43 14.84 -4.90
C LEU A 99 8.87 14.36 -4.88
N SER A 100 9.56 14.70 -3.80
CA SER A 100 10.87 14.13 -3.47
C SER A 100 10.71 12.74 -2.88
N PHE A 101 9.71 12.55 -2.00
CA PHE A 101 9.40 11.25 -1.41
C PHE A 101 7.89 11.03 -1.24
N ALA A 102 7.47 9.76 -1.25
CA ALA A 102 6.14 9.34 -0.85
C ALA A 102 6.22 8.15 0.12
N VAL A 103 5.45 8.20 1.20
CA VAL A 103 5.33 7.11 2.17
C VAL A 103 4.13 6.24 1.81
N LEU A 104 4.41 4.99 1.48
CA LEU A 104 3.40 3.99 1.14
C LEU A 104 2.69 3.46 2.39
N CYS A 105 1.37 3.49 2.34
CA CYS A 105 0.48 2.91 3.35
C CYS A 105 -0.27 1.74 2.69
N CYS A 106 0.23 0.52 2.88
CA CYS A 106 -0.39 -0.63 2.25
C CYS A 106 -1.78 -0.89 2.85
N THR A 107 -2.81 -0.90 2.00
CA THR A 107 -4.21 -1.05 2.45
C THR A 107 -4.61 -2.50 2.72
N TYR A 108 -3.65 -3.42 2.81
CA TYR A 108 -3.93 -4.82 3.11
C TYR A 108 -4.52 -4.90 4.52
N ALA A 109 -5.80 -5.26 4.64
CA ALA A 109 -6.56 -5.23 5.89
C ALA A 109 -6.14 -6.34 6.86
N ILE A 110 -4.90 -6.31 7.32
CA ILE A 110 -4.28 -7.37 8.11
C ILE A 110 -5.07 -7.70 9.38
N ASP A 111 -5.69 -6.69 9.99
CA ASP A 111 -6.46 -6.82 11.23
C ASP A 111 -7.79 -7.58 11.07
N SER A 112 -8.22 -7.79 9.82
CA SER A 112 -9.39 -8.63 9.52
C SER A 112 -9.08 -10.14 9.54
N LEU A 113 -7.80 -10.52 9.70
CA LEU A 113 -7.38 -11.91 9.79
C LEU A 113 -7.48 -12.43 11.23
N HIS A 114 -8.55 -13.19 11.50
CA HIS A 114 -8.78 -13.80 12.83
C HIS A 114 -7.91 -15.03 13.13
N ASN A 115 -7.25 -15.62 12.13
CA ASN A 115 -6.27 -16.69 12.36
C ASN A 115 -4.90 -16.05 12.65
N PRO A 116 -4.34 -16.23 13.87
CA PRO A 116 -3.07 -15.62 14.24
C PRO A 116 -1.91 -16.00 13.32
N ASP A 117 -1.80 -17.28 12.96
CA ASP A 117 -0.71 -17.76 12.10
C ASP A 117 -0.82 -17.16 10.69
N ALA A 118 -2.06 -17.00 10.20
CA ALA A 118 -2.31 -16.34 8.91
C ALA A 118 -1.95 -14.85 8.98
N ALA A 119 -2.34 -14.14 10.04
CA ALA A 119 -2.00 -12.73 10.22
C ALA A 119 -0.48 -12.51 10.22
N ILE A 120 0.28 -13.36 10.93
CA ILE A 120 1.75 -13.30 10.95
C ILE A 120 2.33 -13.55 9.56
N ALA A 121 1.87 -14.60 8.87
CA ALA A 121 2.39 -14.99 7.56
C ALA A 121 2.09 -13.96 6.47
N MET A 122 0.87 -13.43 6.45
CA MET A 122 0.46 -12.45 5.47
C MET A 122 1.14 -11.10 5.71
N ALA A 123 1.32 -10.66 6.97
CA ALA A 123 2.05 -9.42 7.26
C ALA A 123 3.49 -9.47 6.75
N ARG A 124 4.19 -10.58 7.03
CA ARG A 124 5.56 -10.84 6.52
C ARG A 124 5.61 -10.80 5.00
N ALA A 125 4.72 -11.53 4.35
CA ALA A 125 4.65 -11.60 2.90
C ALA A 125 4.34 -10.24 2.26
N VAL A 126 3.47 -9.44 2.87
CA VAL A 126 3.17 -8.07 2.42
C VAL A 126 4.40 -7.18 2.53
N ASN A 127 5.14 -7.21 3.65
CA ASN A 127 6.35 -6.40 3.79
C ASN A 127 7.44 -6.81 2.80
N ASP A 128 7.64 -8.10 2.57
CA ASP A 128 8.61 -8.59 1.58
C ASP A 128 8.20 -8.21 0.15
N TRP A 129 6.89 -8.24 -0.15
CA TRP A 129 6.32 -7.72 -1.40
C TRP A 129 6.52 -6.21 -1.54
N GLN A 130 6.32 -5.43 -0.47
CA GLN A 130 6.58 -3.99 -0.49
C GLN A 130 8.05 -3.68 -0.81
N ILE A 131 8.99 -4.43 -0.23
CA ILE A 131 10.41 -4.29 -0.54
C ILE A 131 10.65 -4.55 -2.04
N ALA A 132 10.31 -5.74 -2.51
CA ALA A 132 10.67 -6.20 -3.84
C ALA A 132 9.95 -5.45 -4.97
N GLU A 133 8.67 -5.11 -4.76
CA GLU A 133 7.82 -4.58 -5.82
C GLU A 133 7.70 -3.06 -5.82
N TRP A 134 8.13 -2.40 -4.74
CA TRP A 134 8.03 -0.95 -4.59
C TRP A 134 9.35 -0.31 -4.19
N LEU A 135 9.87 -0.62 -3.00
CA LEU A 135 11.02 0.08 -2.42
C LEU A 135 12.31 -0.13 -3.23
N ASP A 136 12.54 -1.34 -3.73
CA ASP A 136 13.69 -1.66 -4.57
C ASP A 136 13.58 -1.09 -6.00
N LYS A 137 12.39 -0.63 -6.40
CA LYS A 137 12.11 -0.18 -7.77
C LYS A 137 12.04 1.34 -7.95
N ASP A 138 11.91 2.11 -6.86
CA ASP A 138 12.00 3.56 -6.90
C ASP A 138 12.50 4.12 -5.54
N GLU A 139 13.67 4.76 -5.56
CA GLU A 139 14.33 5.32 -4.37
C GLU A 139 13.56 6.48 -3.70
N ARG A 140 12.57 7.05 -4.38
CA ARG A 140 11.66 8.08 -3.83
C ARG A 140 10.58 7.47 -2.94
N LEU A 141 10.42 6.15 -2.93
CA LEU A 141 9.42 5.49 -2.11
C LEU A 141 9.96 5.16 -0.72
N ARG A 142 9.12 5.39 0.28
CA ARG A 142 9.21 4.84 1.62
C ARG A 142 7.94 4.05 1.90
N ALA A 143 7.92 3.27 2.98
CA ALA A 143 6.75 2.48 3.32
C ALA A 143 6.50 2.39 4.83
N THR A 144 5.26 2.05 5.12
CA THR A 144 4.76 1.65 6.43
C THR A 144 4.92 0.14 6.59
N ILE A 145 5.50 -0.29 7.71
CA ILE A 145 5.57 -1.70 8.08
C ILE A 145 4.15 -2.17 8.43
N VAL A 146 3.68 -3.20 7.73
CA VAL A 146 2.44 -3.90 8.07
C VAL A 146 2.73 -4.90 9.18
N VAL A 147 2.00 -4.82 10.29
CA VAL A 147 2.19 -5.73 11.44
C VAL A 147 0.86 -6.35 11.86
N PRO A 148 0.85 -7.58 12.41
CA PRO A 148 -0.35 -8.17 12.98
C PRO A 148 -0.66 -7.50 14.33
N THR A 149 -1.37 -6.37 14.33
CA THR A 149 -1.55 -5.49 15.50
C THR A 149 -2.16 -6.19 16.71
N GLN A 150 -3.00 -7.20 16.47
CA GLN A 150 -3.65 -8.04 17.48
C GLN A 150 -2.67 -8.95 18.25
N LEU A 151 -1.43 -9.09 17.77
CA LEU A 151 -0.39 -9.94 18.34
C LEU A 151 0.86 -9.11 18.66
N PRO A 152 0.88 -8.32 19.76
CA PRO A 152 1.94 -7.33 20.02
C PRO A 152 3.37 -7.91 20.00
N ALA A 153 3.55 -9.13 20.50
CA ALA A 153 4.86 -9.79 20.48
C ALA A 153 5.31 -10.15 19.05
N GLU A 154 4.38 -10.57 18.19
CA GLU A 154 4.68 -10.88 16.79
C GLU A 154 4.84 -9.62 15.95
N ALA A 155 4.06 -8.57 16.24
CA ALA A 155 4.24 -7.24 15.67
C ALA A 155 5.64 -6.70 15.97
N ALA A 156 6.10 -6.78 17.23
CA ALA A 156 7.46 -6.40 17.61
C ALA A 156 8.52 -7.21 16.85
N ARG A 157 8.35 -8.53 16.74
CA ARG A 157 9.28 -9.37 15.96
C ARG A 157 9.31 -9.04 14.48
N GLU A 158 8.20 -8.57 13.92
CA GLU A 158 8.17 -8.14 12.53
C GLU A 158 8.87 -6.79 12.34
N ILE A 159 8.67 -5.84 13.27
CA ILE A 159 9.42 -4.58 13.31
C ILE A 159 10.92 -4.88 13.42
N ASP A 160 11.35 -5.77 14.31
CA ASP A 160 12.76 -6.15 14.45
C ASP A 160 13.32 -6.82 13.17
N ARG A 161 12.47 -7.51 12.40
CA ARG A 161 12.90 -8.23 11.19
C ARG A 161 13.19 -7.27 10.04
N VAL A 162 12.32 -6.28 9.80
CA VAL A 162 12.40 -5.41 8.61
C VAL A 162 12.72 -3.95 8.92
N GLY A 163 12.71 -3.55 10.19
CA GLY A 163 12.87 -2.15 10.61
C GLY A 163 14.22 -1.52 10.28
N ASP A 164 15.27 -2.34 10.07
CA ASP A 164 16.58 -1.86 9.63
C ASP A 164 16.62 -1.57 8.11
N HIS A 165 15.60 -1.96 7.34
CA HIS A 165 15.53 -1.65 5.92
C HIS A 165 15.26 -0.15 5.71
N PRO A 166 16.11 0.59 4.98
CA PRO A 166 16.04 2.06 4.92
C PRO A 166 14.77 2.60 4.24
N GLY A 167 14.05 1.74 3.52
CA GLY A 167 12.77 2.07 2.89
C GLY A 167 11.59 2.10 3.86
N PHE A 168 11.67 1.47 5.04
CA PHE A 168 10.61 1.54 6.05
C PHE A 168 10.86 2.71 7.01
N VAL A 169 9.84 3.54 7.23
CA VAL A 169 9.97 4.79 8.03
C VAL A 169 8.93 4.93 9.13
N GLN A 170 7.90 4.07 9.13
CA GLN A 170 6.85 4.06 10.13
C GLN A 170 6.23 2.67 10.29
N VAL A 171 5.48 2.45 11.36
CA VAL A 171 4.75 1.22 11.66
C VAL A 171 3.25 1.50 11.56
N GLY A 172 2.52 0.66 10.82
CA GLY A 172 1.07 0.78 10.67
C GLY A 172 0.34 0.18 11.86
N MET A 173 -0.73 0.83 12.30
CA MET A 173 -1.62 0.35 13.37
C MET A 173 -3.07 0.69 13.08
#